data_AF-A0A1Q8KLS0-F1
#
_entry.id   AF-A0A1Q8KLS0-F1
#
_cell.length_a   1.000
_cell.length_b   1.000
_cell.length_c   1.000
_cell.angle_alpha   90.00
_cell.angle_beta   90.00
_cell.angle_gamma   90.00
#
_symmetry.space_group_name_H-M   'P 1'
#
loop_
_entity.id
_entity.type
_entity.pdbx_description
1 polymer ?
#
loop_
_entity_poly.entity_id
_entity_poly.type
_entity_poly.pdbx_seq_one_letter_code
_entity_poly.pdbx_strand_id
1 'polypeptide(L)'
;MDGGVVMSDQQGRPVVVGIDGSASARAAVRWAAAEAVARRVRLRLVAVYTPLPPGHRHDMGLGPAYRAQVVGTLQEALTGAAALVSGIDVDLESEIRAGYPADVLTEESRGASLTVVGSRGLGGFSGLLVGSVAVAVAAHGGSPVLVVRGERAPDAGLPVVLGVDGSPAGEAAVGPAFEQASRRSVPLRAVHAWSDVVLDPAVAVLIDAAALEAEEREVLAERLAGWSEKYPDVDVQRIVVRDRPAHALIAESAGAGLVVVGSRGRGGLAGLLLGSVGQALLRHADCPVLVARP
;
A
#
# COMPACT_ATOMS: atom_id res chain seq x y z
N MET A 1 33.96 18.68 -16.73
CA MET A 1 32.62 19.27 -16.51
C MET A 1 31.74 18.12 -16.05
N ASP A 2 31.59 18.02 -14.73
CA ASP A 2 30.98 16.89 -14.05
C ASP A 2 29.45 16.91 -14.21
N GLY A 3 28.93 15.90 -14.92
CA GLY A 3 27.50 15.59 -14.98
C GLY A 3 27.16 14.56 -13.92
N GLY A 4 27.07 15.01 -12.66
CA GLY A 4 26.64 14.19 -11.53
C GLY A 4 25.17 13.79 -11.66
N VAL A 5 24.94 12.48 -11.58
CA VAL A 5 23.64 11.81 -11.50
C VAL A 5 22.83 12.37 -10.34
N VAL A 6 21.61 12.85 -10.60
CA VAL A 6 20.63 13.16 -9.55
C VAL A 6 20.00 11.86 -9.06
N MET A 7 20.69 11.14 -8.16
CA MET A 7 20.08 10.12 -7.31
C MET A 7 19.41 10.85 -6.14
N SER A 8 18.08 11.02 -6.18
CA SER A 8 17.34 11.86 -5.24
C SER A 8 17.10 11.20 -3.87
N ASP A 9 17.74 11.75 -2.82
CA ASP A 9 17.15 12.22 -1.55
C ASP A 9 16.21 11.30 -0.69
N GLN A 10 16.16 9.99 -0.95
CA GLN A 10 15.33 9.05 -0.18
C GLN A 10 16.09 8.34 0.96
N GLN A 11 17.42 8.38 0.96
CA GLN A 11 18.24 7.83 2.05
C GLN A 11 17.97 8.58 3.36
N GLY A 12 17.26 7.94 4.29
CA GLY A 12 16.98 8.48 5.63
C GLY A 12 15.55 8.97 5.85
N ARG A 13 14.67 8.95 4.84
CA ARG A 13 13.26 9.30 5.02
C ARG A 13 12.52 8.25 5.86
N PRO A 14 11.73 8.65 6.87
CA PRO A 14 11.10 7.71 7.79
C PRO A 14 10.03 6.85 7.11
N VAL A 15 9.70 5.72 7.75
CA VAL A 15 8.43 5.05 7.53
C VAL A 15 7.39 5.74 8.41
N VAL A 16 6.34 6.29 7.80
CA VAL A 16 5.25 6.97 8.51
C VAL A 16 4.09 6.00 8.69
N VAL A 17 3.48 5.97 9.87
CA VAL A 17 2.24 5.20 10.11
C VAL A 17 1.17 6.04 10.80
N GLY A 18 -0.05 5.99 10.25
CA GLY A 18 -1.21 6.67 10.81
C GLY A 18 -1.82 5.91 12.00
N ILE A 19 -2.06 6.61 13.11
CA ILE A 19 -2.58 6.04 14.36
C ILE A 19 -3.92 6.70 14.73
N ASP A 20 -4.91 5.86 14.96
CA ASP A 20 -6.21 6.29 15.48
C ASP A 20 -6.72 5.42 16.63
N GLY A 21 -5.92 4.47 17.12
CA GLY A 21 -6.30 3.53 18.19
C GLY A 21 -7.09 2.29 17.73
N SER A 22 -7.44 2.19 16.45
CA SER A 22 -8.12 1.02 15.90
C SER A 22 -7.24 -0.24 15.88
N ALA A 23 -7.86 -1.42 15.80
CA ALA A 23 -7.14 -2.68 15.64
C ALA A 23 -6.33 -2.74 14.34
N SER A 24 -6.85 -2.15 13.25
CA SER A 24 -6.14 -2.11 11.97
C SER A 24 -4.93 -1.18 12.03
N ALA A 25 -5.00 -0.05 12.74
CA ALA A 25 -3.84 0.81 12.99
C ALA A 25 -2.76 0.09 13.82
N ARG A 26 -3.14 -0.71 14.83
CA ARG A 26 -2.18 -1.54 15.57
C ARG A 26 -1.48 -2.59 14.69
N ALA A 27 -2.21 -3.20 13.75
CA ALA A 27 -1.60 -4.08 12.75
C ALA A 27 -0.66 -3.31 11.81
N ALA A 28 -1.07 -2.11 11.40
CA ALA A 28 -0.26 -1.21 10.58
C ALA A 28 1.07 -0.84 11.26
N VAL A 29 1.07 -0.62 12.57
CA VAL A 29 2.31 -0.34 13.35
C VAL A 29 3.30 -1.48 13.25
N ARG A 30 2.85 -2.74 13.37
CA ARG A 30 3.75 -3.91 13.26
C ARG A 30 4.39 -4.01 11.88
N TRP A 31 3.60 -3.76 10.83
CA TRP A 31 4.11 -3.69 9.45
C TRP A 31 5.08 -2.52 9.26
N ALA A 32 4.73 -1.33 9.75
CA ALA A 32 5.58 -0.16 9.65
C ALA A 32 6.92 -0.34 10.36
N ALA A 33 6.93 -0.99 11.53
CA ALA A 33 8.15 -1.30 12.27
C ALA A 33 9.04 -2.28 11.51
N ALA A 34 8.48 -3.37 10.98
CA ALA A 34 9.22 -4.32 10.15
C ALA A 34 9.84 -3.64 8.92
N GLU A 35 9.10 -2.73 8.27
CA GLU A 35 9.60 -1.95 7.14
C GLU A 35 10.68 -0.95 7.53
N ALA A 36 10.53 -0.27 8.68
CA ALA A 36 11.52 0.69 9.18
C ALA A 36 12.86 0.00 9.49
N VAL A 37 12.81 -1.15 10.18
CA VAL A 37 13.99 -1.98 10.46
C VAL A 37 14.67 -2.43 9.16
N ALA A 38 13.90 -2.99 8.22
CA ALA A 38 14.44 -3.46 6.95
C ALA A 38 15.07 -2.33 6.11
N ARG A 39 14.52 -1.11 6.21
CA ARG A 39 15.04 0.10 5.53
C ARG A 39 16.17 0.78 6.29
N ARG A 40 16.39 0.43 7.56
CA ARG A 40 17.28 1.12 8.51
C ARG A 40 16.96 2.62 8.59
N VAL A 41 15.68 2.94 8.73
CA VAL A 41 15.18 4.31 8.90
C VAL A 41 14.30 4.41 10.14
N ARG A 42 14.03 5.63 10.56
CA ARG A 42 13.10 5.94 11.66
C ARG A 42 11.68 5.46 11.36
N LEU A 43 11.00 4.99 12.41
CA LEU A 43 9.55 4.81 12.45
C LEU A 43 8.89 6.05 13.05
N ARG A 44 7.96 6.66 12.31
CA ARG A 44 7.22 7.86 12.73
C ARG A 44 5.73 7.55 12.88
N LEU A 45 5.22 7.60 14.10
CA LEU A 45 3.81 7.44 14.44
C LEU A 45 3.10 8.80 14.37
N VAL A 46 2.05 8.92 13.55
CA VAL A 46 1.29 10.17 13.40
C VAL A 46 -0.16 9.93 13.79
N ALA A 47 -0.60 10.55 14.87
CA ALA A 47 -2.00 10.63 15.25
C ALA A 47 -2.58 11.99 14.85
N VAL A 48 -3.82 12.02 14.37
CA VAL A 48 -4.44 13.26 13.87
C VAL A 48 -5.78 13.48 14.54
N TYR A 49 -6.03 14.71 15.01
CA TYR A 49 -7.35 15.13 15.46
C TYR A 49 -7.88 16.28 14.60
N THR A 50 -9.17 16.23 14.30
CA THR A 50 -9.87 17.32 13.61
C THR A 50 -10.31 18.38 14.61
N PRO A 51 -9.80 19.62 14.54
CA PRO A 51 -10.29 20.69 15.41
C PRO A 51 -11.73 21.08 15.05
N LEU A 52 -12.53 21.42 16.06
CA LEU A 52 -13.85 22.01 15.83
C LEU A 52 -13.67 23.43 15.25
N PRO A 53 -14.44 23.83 14.21
CA PRO A 53 -14.33 25.18 13.68
C PRO A 53 -14.78 26.23 14.71
N PRO A 54 -14.11 27.40 14.79
CA PRO A 54 -14.52 28.49 15.68
C PRO A 54 -15.98 28.90 15.42
N GLY A 55 -16.80 29.03 16.47
CA GLY A 55 -18.18 29.51 16.36
C GLY A 55 -19.22 28.48 15.89
N HIS A 56 -18.91 27.18 15.92
CA HIS A 56 -19.94 26.15 15.75
C HIS A 56 -21.07 26.35 16.77
N ARG A 57 -22.34 26.34 16.31
CA ARG A 57 -23.54 26.71 17.09
C ARG A 57 -23.82 25.85 18.34
N HIS A 58 -22.99 24.83 18.59
CA HIS A 58 -23.03 23.94 19.75
C HIS A 58 -21.72 23.95 20.56
N ASP A 59 -20.77 24.84 20.28
CA ASP A 59 -19.59 25.04 21.13
C ASP A 59 -20.04 25.77 22.41
N MET A 60 -20.49 24.98 23.38
CA MET A 60 -20.91 25.40 24.72
C MET A 60 -19.71 25.87 25.58
N GLY A 61 -18.65 26.39 24.97
CA GLY A 61 -17.36 26.63 25.61
C GLY A 61 -16.59 25.34 25.93
N LEU A 62 -16.99 24.22 25.32
CA LEU A 62 -16.40 22.90 25.54
C LEU A 62 -15.12 22.67 24.72
N GLY A 63 -14.79 23.55 23.78
CA GLY A 63 -13.62 23.42 22.90
C GLY A 63 -12.31 22.97 23.60
N PRO A 64 -11.87 23.61 24.70
CA PRO A 64 -10.65 23.20 25.40
C PRO A 64 -10.75 21.83 26.09
N ALA A 65 -11.88 21.53 26.73
CA ALA A 65 -12.09 20.27 27.43
C ALA A 65 -12.25 19.09 26.45
N TYR A 66 -13.02 19.30 25.38
CA TYR A 66 -13.15 18.36 24.26
C TYR A 66 -11.79 18.09 23.60
N ARG A 67 -11.01 19.14 23.33
CA ARG A 67 -9.65 18.98 22.78
C ARG A 67 -8.76 18.18 23.73
N ALA A 68 -8.76 18.50 25.02
CA ALA A 68 -7.96 17.78 26.01
C ALA A 68 -8.34 16.29 26.06
N GLN A 69 -9.65 15.98 26.00
CA GLN A 69 -10.14 14.61 25.95
C GLN A 69 -9.68 13.87 24.68
N VAL A 70 -9.86 14.48 23.50
CA VAL A 70 -9.46 13.86 22.22
C VAL A 70 -7.94 13.65 22.16
N VAL A 71 -7.16 14.63 22.60
CA VAL A 71 -5.70 14.51 22.67
C VAL A 71 -5.30 13.40 23.65
N GLY A 72 -5.95 13.30 24.81
CA GLY A 72 -5.72 12.21 25.77
C GLY A 72 -5.96 10.83 25.16
N THR A 73 -7.08 10.63 24.45
CA THR A 73 -7.34 9.36 23.74
C THR A 73 -6.27 9.05 22.69
N LEU A 74 -5.79 10.06 21.95
CA LEU A 74 -4.73 9.84 20.96
C LEU A 74 -3.37 9.56 21.63
N GLN A 75 -3.07 10.15 22.78
CA GLN A 75 -1.87 9.84 23.56
C GLN A 75 -1.88 8.39 24.04
N GLU A 76 -3.04 7.89 24.51
CA GLU A 76 -3.21 6.48 24.86
C GLU A 76 -3.02 5.57 23.63
N ALA A 77 -3.57 5.95 22.48
CA ALA A 77 -3.39 5.21 21.23
C ALA A 77 -1.91 5.15 20.79
N LEU A 78 -1.17 6.27 20.89
CA LEU A 78 0.26 6.33 20.61
C LEU A 78 1.07 5.50 21.61
N THR A 79 0.72 5.56 22.90
CA THR A 79 1.37 4.76 23.95
C THR A 79 1.20 3.26 23.68
N GLY A 80 -0.02 2.84 23.34
CA GLY A 80 -0.31 1.45 22.95
C GLY A 80 0.43 1.03 21.68
N ALA A 81 0.55 1.93 20.69
CA ALA A 81 1.31 1.68 19.47
C ALA A 81 2.82 1.54 19.75
N ALA A 82 3.40 2.42 20.56
CA ALA A 82 4.81 2.35 20.97
C ALA A 82 5.12 1.06 21.74
N ALA A 83 4.20 0.61 22.60
CA ALA A 83 4.36 -0.65 23.34
C ALA A 83 4.49 -1.87 22.40
N LEU A 84 3.78 -1.89 21.27
CA LEU A 84 3.83 -2.97 20.27
C LEU A 84 5.21 -3.14 19.63
N VAL A 85 6.05 -2.11 19.68
CA VAL A 85 7.37 -2.09 19.01
C VAL A 85 8.52 -1.91 20.01
N SER A 86 8.24 -1.94 21.31
CA SER A 86 9.24 -1.73 22.37
C SER A 86 10.38 -2.76 22.40
N GLY A 87 10.16 -3.95 21.85
CA GLY A 87 11.19 -5.00 21.69
C GLY A 87 11.90 -4.98 20.33
N ILE A 88 11.64 -3.99 19.49
CA ILE A 88 12.21 -3.85 18.15
C ILE A 88 13.24 -2.73 18.19
N ASP A 89 14.45 -3.00 17.70
CA ASP A 89 15.52 -1.99 17.57
C ASP A 89 15.21 -1.04 16.40
N VAL A 90 14.44 0.01 16.68
CA VAL A 90 14.03 1.04 15.71
C VAL A 90 13.99 2.42 16.37
N ASP A 91 14.55 3.43 15.69
CA ASP A 91 14.39 4.84 16.10
C ASP A 91 12.91 5.22 15.97
N LEU A 92 12.27 5.56 17.09
CA LEU A 92 10.83 5.81 17.18
C LEU A 92 10.54 7.28 17.49
N GLU A 93 9.72 7.88 16.65
CA GLU A 93 9.17 9.22 16.87
C GLU A 93 7.64 9.17 16.83
N SER A 94 6.98 9.95 17.68
CA SER A 94 5.51 10.02 17.72
C SER A 94 5.03 11.46 17.83
N GLU A 95 4.02 11.83 17.04
CA GLU A 95 3.45 13.17 17.04
C GLU A 95 1.91 13.15 16.93
N ILE A 96 1.27 14.09 17.61
CA ILE A 96 -0.16 14.40 17.44
C ILE A 96 -0.29 15.69 16.63
N ARG A 97 -0.96 15.62 15.49
CA ARG A 97 -1.18 16.74 14.57
C ARG A 97 -2.65 17.18 14.58
N ALA A 98 -2.87 18.48 14.42
CA ALA A 98 -4.21 19.03 14.19
C ALA A 98 -4.49 19.08 12.68
N GLY A 99 -5.67 18.65 12.25
CA GLY A 99 -6.10 18.72 10.85
C GLY A 99 -7.05 17.59 10.47
N TYR A 100 -7.30 17.43 9.18
CA TYR A 100 -8.04 16.28 8.67
C TYR A 100 -7.08 15.10 8.45
N PRO A 101 -7.36 13.89 8.98
CA PRO A 101 -6.43 12.76 8.92
C PRO A 101 -5.94 12.40 7.51
N ALA A 102 -6.82 12.44 6.51
CA ALA A 102 -6.44 12.15 5.11
C ALA A 102 -5.45 13.18 4.56
N ASP A 103 -5.67 14.46 4.83
CA ASP A 103 -4.84 15.56 4.33
C ASP A 103 -3.47 15.54 5.01
N VAL A 104 -3.45 15.41 6.34
CA VAL A 104 -2.21 15.36 7.13
C VAL A 104 -1.36 14.16 6.73
N LEU A 105 -1.93 12.95 6.62
CA LEU A 105 -1.15 11.77 6.22
C LEU A 105 -0.71 11.84 4.75
N THR A 106 -1.49 12.47 3.88
CA THR A 106 -1.06 12.74 2.50
C THR A 106 0.11 13.72 2.47
N GLU A 107 0.11 14.75 3.31
CA GLU A 107 1.24 15.67 3.44
C GLU A 107 2.49 14.98 3.99
N GLU A 108 2.37 14.26 5.12
CA GLU A 108 3.48 13.50 5.73
C GLU A 108 4.09 12.49 4.75
N SER A 109 3.28 11.90 3.87
CA SER A 109 3.76 10.93 2.89
C SER A 109 4.79 11.48 1.91
N ARG A 110 4.86 12.80 1.69
CA ARG A 110 5.86 13.42 0.79
C ARG A 110 7.28 13.34 1.35
N GLY A 111 7.41 13.35 2.67
CA GLY A 111 8.67 13.22 3.40
C GLY A 111 8.99 11.78 3.81
N ALA A 112 8.13 10.80 3.49
CA ALA A 112 8.29 9.42 3.89
C ALA A 112 8.92 8.56 2.79
N SER A 113 9.64 7.50 3.18
CA SER A 113 10.06 6.44 2.26
C SER A 113 8.96 5.38 2.04
N LEU A 114 8.03 5.27 2.99
CA LEU A 114 6.82 4.46 2.94
C LEU A 114 5.77 5.05 3.90
N THR A 115 4.52 5.11 3.46
CA THR A 115 3.39 5.47 4.33
C THR A 115 2.53 4.25 4.60
N VAL A 116 2.22 3.97 5.87
CA VAL A 116 1.46 2.80 6.29
C VAL A 116 0.18 3.24 6.98
N VAL A 117 -0.95 2.64 6.61
CA VAL A 117 -2.26 2.93 7.21
C VAL A 117 -3.03 1.65 7.43
N GLY A 118 -3.82 1.61 8.50
CA GLY A 118 -4.80 0.55 8.70
C GLY A 118 -5.93 0.67 7.69
N SER A 119 -6.54 -0.45 7.30
CA SER A 119 -7.62 -0.45 6.31
C SER A 119 -8.93 0.17 6.82
N ARG A 120 -9.13 0.27 8.14
CA ARG A 120 -10.34 0.83 8.76
C ARG A 120 -10.04 1.51 10.09
N GLY A 121 -10.55 2.73 10.24
CA GLY A 121 -10.42 3.49 11.49
C GLY A 121 -11.60 3.36 12.46
N LEU A 122 -11.60 4.19 13.51
CA LEU A 122 -12.63 4.20 14.56
C LEU A 122 -14.03 4.67 14.09
N GLY A 123 -14.11 5.51 13.06
CA GLY A 123 -15.36 6.12 12.57
C GLY A 123 -16.07 5.35 11.45
N GLY A 124 -15.69 4.10 11.17
CA GLY A 124 -16.18 3.36 10.01
C GLY A 124 -17.67 3.02 10.10
N PHE A 125 -18.45 3.41 9.08
CA PHE A 125 -19.77 2.85 8.85
C PHE A 125 -19.66 1.32 8.71
N SER A 126 -20.46 0.56 9.45
CA SER A 126 -20.38 -0.91 9.53
C SER A 126 -20.54 -1.63 8.18
N GLY A 127 -21.04 -0.94 7.14
CA GLY A 127 -21.15 -1.45 5.77
C GLY A 127 -19.99 -1.13 4.82
N LEU A 128 -18.98 -0.35 5.23
CA LEU A 128 -17.83 -0.01 4.38
C LEU A 128 -16.64 -0.94 4.63
N LEU A 129 -16.12 -1.54 3.56
CA LEU A 129 -15.01 -2.50 3.61
C LEU A 129 -13.64 -1.83 3.86
N VAL A 130 -13.49 -0.56 3.51
CA VAL A 130 -12.26 0.24 3.66
C VAL A 130 -12.57 1.66 4.11
N GLY A 131 -11.74 2.23 4.97
CA GLY A 131 -11.86 3.58 5.49
C GLY A 131 -11.47 4.65 4.47
N SER A 132 -12.10 5.82 4.58
CA SER A 132 -11.84 6.97 3.69
C SER A 132 -10.39 7.45 3.73
N VAL A 133 -9.76 7.44 4.90
CA VAL A 133 -8.34 7.82 5.06
C VAL A 133 -7.42 6.91 4.27
N ALA A 134 -7.61 5.58 4.36
CA ALA A 134 -6.78 4.63 3.63
C ALA A 134 -6.90 4.80 2.10
N VAL A 135 -8.13 5.00 1.60
CA VAL A 135 -8.38 5.25 0.17
C VAL A 135 -7.75 6.59 -0.26
N ALA A 136 -7.93 7.65 0.53
CA ALA A 136 -7.41 8.97 0.21
C ALA A 136 -5.88 8.97 0.17
N VAL A 137 -5.21 8.40 1.17
CA VAL A 137 -3.74 8.32 1.23
C VAL A 137 -3.22 7.44 0.09
N ALA A 138 -3.82 6.29 -0.19
CA ALA A 138 -3.40 5.43 -1.30
C ALA A 138 -3.53 6.11 -2.68
N ALA A 139 -4.50 7.01 -2.84
CA ALA A 139 -4.67 7.77 -4.08
C ALA A 139 -3.74 8.98 -4.16
N HIS A 140 -3.63 9.76 -3.08
CA HIS A 140 -2.99 11.09 -3.12
C HIS A 140 -1.58 11.13 -2.54
N GLY A 141 -1.12 10.04 -1.92
CA GLY A 141 0.19 9.96 -1.27
C GLY A 141 1.36 10.25 -2.21
N GLY A 142 2.39 10.87 -1.64
CA GLY A 142 3.66 11.23 -2.27
C GLY A 142 4.75 10.15 -2.16
N SER A 143 4.49 9.06 -1.45
CA SER A 143 5.35 7.87 -1.34
C SER A 143 4.52 6.60 -1.55
N PRO A 144 5.14 5.42 -1.74
CA PRO A 144 4.42 4.16 -1.72
C PRO A 144 3.55 4.03 -0.47
N VAL A 145 2.35 3.45 -0.62
CA VAL A 145 1.38 3.34 0.47
C VAL A 145 1.05 1.88 0.75
N LEU A 146 1.33 1.43 1.96
CA LEU A 146 0.95 0.13 2.46
C LEU A 146 -0.35 0.23 3.26
N VAL A 147 -1.42 -0.34 2.73
CA VAL A 147 -2.71 -0.46 3.42
C VAL A 147 -2.79 -1.84 4.08
N VAL A 148 -2.74 -1.86 5.40
CA VAL A 148 -2.74 -3.08 6.20
C VAL A 148 -4.16 -3.50 6.53
N ARG A 149 -4.52 -4.70 6.09
CA ARG A 149 -5.82 -5.33 6.33
C ARG A 149 -5.63 -6.76 6.81
N GLY A 150 -6.62 -7.26 7.54
CA GLY A 150 -6.56 -8.57 8.18
C GLY A 150 -5.55 -8.63 9.33
N GLU A 151 -5.20 -9.85 9.73
CA GLU A 151 -4.32 -10.12 10.86
C GLU A 151 -2.95 -10.69 10.44
N ARG A 152 -2.66 -10.73 9.14
CA ARG A 152 -1.40 -11.29 8.62
C ARG A 152 -0.21 -10.50 9.15
N ALA A 153 0.69 -11.24 9.79
CA ALA A 153 1.94 -10.70 10.27
C ALA A 153 2.90 -10.41 9.11
N PRO A 154 3.83 -9.45 9.25
CA PRO A 154 4.82 -9.14 8.21
C PRO A 154 5.70 -10.34 7.82
N ASP A 155 5.95 -11.25 8.76
CA ASP A 155 6.84 -12.40 8.69
C ASP A 155 6.11 -13.73 8.53
N ALA A 156 4.86 -13.72 8.03
CA ALA A 156 4.03 -14.91 7.89
C ALA A 156 4.58 -15.99 6.92
N GLY A 157 5.74 -15.79 6.28
CA GLY A 157 6.35 -16.74 5.35
C GLY A 157 5.55 -16.95 4.05
N LEU A 158 4.60 -16.06 3.76
CA LEU A 158 3.72 -16.14 2.60
C LEU A 158 4.28 -15.34 1.41
N PRO A 159 4.03 -15.77 0.17
CA PRO A 159 4.53 -15.11 -1.03
C PRO A 159 4.10 -13.65 -1.14
N VAL A 160 4.94 -12.86 -1.80
CA VAL A 160 4.53 -11.55 -2.33
C VAL A 160 3.87 -11.78 -3.68
N VAL A 161 2.70 -11.19 -3.91
CA VAL A 161 2.02 -11.18 -5.20
C VAL A 161 2.25 -9.82 -5.86
N LEU A 162 2.72 -9.80 -7.09
CA LEU A 162 2.87 -8.60 -7.91
C LEU A 162 1.83 -8.61 -9.02
N GLY A 163 0.97 -7.59 -9.07
CA GLY A 163 0.12 -7.36 -10.23
C GLY A 163 0.89 -6.64 -11.33
N VAL A 164 1.11 -7.32 -12.45
CA VAL A 164 1.72 -6.75 -13.65
C VAL A 164 0.62 -6.50 -14.66
N ASP A 165 0.40 -5.26 -15.01
CA ASP A 165 -0.53 -4.91 -16.06
C ASP A 165 0.18 -4.54 -17.36
N GLY A 166 1.51 -4.66 -17.42
CA GLY A 166 2.37 -4.34 -18.57
C GLY A 166 2.28 -2.91 -19.09
N SER A 167 1.72 -1.97 -18.32
CA SER A 167 1.85 -0.54 -18.56
C SER A 167 3.15 0.00 -17.94
N PRO A 168 3.73 1.11 -18.47
CA PRO A 168 4.86 1.77 -17.82
C PRO A 168 4.55 2.23 -16.38
N ALA A 169 3.30 2.59 -16.09
CA ALA A 169 2.88 2.97 -14.74
C ALA A 169 2.86 1.76 -13.77
N GLY A 170 2.63 0.56 -14.29
CA GLY A 170 2.71 -0.70 -13.55
C GLY A 170 4.15 -1.12 -13.22
N GLU A 171 5.15 -0.64 -13.97
CA GLU A 171 6.57 -0.95 -13.71
C GLU A 171 7.05 -0.42 -12.35
N ALA A 172 6.46 0.68 -11.87
CA ALA A 172 6.76 1.24 -10.55
C ALA A 172 6.50 0.24 -9.41
N ALA A 173 5.67 -0.80 -9.63
CA ALA A 173 5.39 -1.84 -8.65
C ALA A 173 6.42 -2.99 -8.64
N VAL A 174 7.14 -3.20 -9.75
CA VAL A 174 8.06 -4.33 -9.92
C VAL A 174 9.17 -4.24 -8.88
N GLY A 175 9.86 -3.10 -8.81
CA GLY A 175 10.97 -2.92 -7.87
C GLY A 175 10.60 -3.08 -6.40
N PRO A 176 9.55 -2.40 -5.90
CA PRO A 176 9.04 -2.62 -4.56
C PRO A 176 8.63 -4.08 -4.30
N ALA A 177 8.05 -4.79 -5.27
CA ALA A 177 7.67 -6.19 -5.07
C ALA A 177 8.88 -7.13 -4.90
N PHE A 178 9.92 -6.96 -5.71
CA PHE A 178 11.18 -7.69 -5.54
C PHE A 178 11.86 -7.35 -4.22
N GLU A 179 11.91 -6.05 -3.85
CA GLU A 179 12.47 -5.61 -2.57
C GLU A 179 11.73 -6.28 -1.39
N GLN A 180 10.39 -6.34 -1.45
CA GLN A 180 9.57 -6.99 -0.43
C GLN A 180 9.81 -8.50 -0.36
N ALA A 181 9.88 -9.17 -1.52
CA ALA A 181 10.10 -10.61 -1.58
C ALA A 181 11.49 -10.99 -1.02
N SER A 182 12.54 -10.29 -1.45
CA SER A 182 13.92 -10.52 -1.01
C SER A 182 14.08 -10.30 0.50
N ARG A 183 13.60 -9.15 1.02
CA ARG A 183 13.70 -8.82 2.47
C ARG A 183 12.99 -9.82 3.38
N ARG A 184 11.92 -10.43 2.88
CA ARG A 184 11.14 -11.43 3.63
C ARG A 184 11.60 -12.86 3.36
N SER A 185 12.52 -13.05 2.41
CA SER A 185 12.98 -14.36 1.95
C SER A 185 11.81 -15.27 1.55
N VAL A 186 10.86 -14.72 0.77
CA VAL A 186 9.68 -15.42 0.26
C VAL A 186 9.62 -15.35 -1.27
N PRO A 187 8.95 -16.30 -1.93
CA PRO A 187 8.78 -16.26 -3.39
C PRO A 187 7.94 -15.05 -3.84
N LEU A 188 8.21 -14.61 -5.08
CA LEU A 188 7.45 -13.58 -5.77
C LEU A 188 6.56 -14.21 -6.84
N ARG A 189 5.24 -14.00 -6.74
CA ARG A 189 4.25 -14.45 -7.71
C ARG A 189 3.83 -13.26 -8.57
N ALA A 190 4.39 -13.16 -9.77
CA ALA A 190 4.08 -12.10 -10.72
C ALA A 190 2.88 -12.51 -11.59
N VAL A 191 1.74 -11.86 -11.34
CA VAL A 191 0.44 -12.18 -11.95
C VAL A 191 0.14 -11.16 -13.03
N HIS A 192 0.03 -11.65 -14.27
CA HIS A 192 -0.46 -10.89 -15.41
C HIS A 192 -1.82 -11.44 -15.84
N ALA A 193 -2.85 -10.62 -15.70
CA ALA A 193 -4.20 -10.97 -16.13
C ALA A 193 -4.50 -10.27 -17.45
N TRP A 194 -4.86 -11.06 -18.46
CA TRP A 194 -5.29 -10.60 -19.77
C TRP A 194 -6.76 -11.00 -19.99
N SER A 195 -7.47 -10.23 -20.81
CA SER A 195 -8.88 -10.53 -21.05
C SER A 195 -9.33 -10.04 -22.42
N ASP A 196 -10.06 -10.91 -23.12
CA ASP A 196 -10.57 -10.68 -24.48
C ASP A 196 -11.92 -9.95 -24.50
N VAL A 197 -12.25 -9.18 -23.46
CA VAL A 197 -13.62 -8.69 -23.15
C VAL A 197 -14.32 -7.95 -24.30
N VAL A 198 -13.63 -7.62 -25.39
CA VAL A 198 -14.16 -6.88 -26.54
C VAL A 198 -14.47 -7.78 -27.74
N LEU A 199 -14.22 -9.09 -27.69
CA LEU A 199 -14.42 -9.97 -28.86
C LEU A 199 -15.82 -10.59 -28.88
N ASP A 200 -16.50 -10.45 -30.02
CA ASP A 200 -17.72 -11.18 -30.34
C ASP A 200 -17.48 -12.69 -30.14
N PRO A 201 -18.39 -13.43 -29.46
CA PRO A 201 -18.26 -14.88 -29.27
C PRO A 201 -17.94 -15.65 -30.55
N ALA A 202 -18.43 -15.20 -31.71
CA ALA A 202 -18.13 -15.80 -33.01
C ALA A 202 -16.68 -15.59 -33.46
N VAL A 203 -16.05 -14.48 -33.07
CA VAL A 203 -14.64 -14.16 -33.34
C VAL A 203 -13.73 -14.84 -32.32
N ALA A 204 -14.18 -14.98 -31.06
CA ALA A 204 -13.41 -15.62 -29.99
C ALA A 204 -13.03 -17.08 -30.31
N VAL A 205 -13.85 -17.81 -31.09
CA VAL A 205 -13.55 -19.20 -31.51
C VAL A 205 -12.47 -19.29 -32.59
N LEU A 206 -12.20 -18.19 -33.30
CA LEU A 206 -11.18 -18.11 -34.36
C LEU A 206 -9.79 -17.77 -33.82
N ILE A 207 -9.67 -17.52 -32.52
CA ILE A 207 -8.44 -17.09 -31.86
C ILE A 207 -7.73 -18.29 -31.26
N ASP A 208 -6.43 -18.40 -31.55
CA ASP A 208 -5.55 -19.34 -30.87
C ASP A 208 -5.20 -18.80 -29.47
N ALA A 209 -5.95 -19.27 -28.47
CA ALA A 209 -5.76 -18.89 -27.08
C ALA A 209 -4.36 -19.26 -26.56
N ALA A 210 -3.74 -20.32 -27.08
CA ALA A 210 -2.41 -20.74 -26.64
C ALA A 210 -1.32 -19.81 -27.20
N ALA A 211 -1.48 -19.35 -28.45
CA ALA A 211 -0.58 -18.36 -29.03
C ALA A 211 -0.64 -17.01 -28.30
N LEU A 212 -1.85 -16.54 -27.97
CA LEU A 212 -2.01 -15.30 -27.18
C LEU A 212 -1.44 -15.43 -25.77
N GLU A 213 -1.67 -16.56 -25.09
CA GLU A 213 -1.10 -16.77 -23.76
C GLU A 213 0.44 -16.78 -23.79
N ALA A 214 1.05 -17.33 -24.84
CA ALA A 214 2.49 -17.31 -25.04
C ALA A 214 3.01 -15.87 -25.22
N GLU A 215 2.34 -15.05 -26.02
CA GLU A 215 2.67 -13.62 -26.21
C GLU A 215 2.58 -12.85 -24.88
N GLU A 216 1.50 -13.01 -24.12
CA GLU A 216 1.34 -12.34 -22.83
C GLU A 216 2.37 -12.82 -21.78
N ARG A 217 2.84 -14.06 -21.90
CA ARG A 217 3.94 -14.59 -21.09
C ARG A 217 5.28 -13.95 -21.45
N GLU A 218 5.52 -13.68 -22.73
CA GLU A 218 6.69 -12.92 -23.17
C GLU A 218 6.65 -11.48 -22.65
N VAL A 219 5.50 -10.81 -22.73
CA VAL A 219 5.31 -9.46 -22.15
C VAL A 219 5.62 -9.45 -20.65
N LEU A 220 5.12 -10.42 -19.90
CA LEU A 220 5.45 -10.55 -18.48
C LEU A 220 6.95 -10.81 -18.26
N ALA A 221 7.58 -11.65 -19.08
CA ALA A 221 9.01 -11.93 -18.96
C ALA A 221 9.86 -10.69 -19.24
N GLU A 222 9.51 -9.90 -20.26
CA GLU A 222 10.20 -8.65 -20.61
C GLU A 222 10.13 -7.64 -19.46
N ARG A 223 8.95 -7.46 -18.84
CA ARG A 223 8.78 -6.52 -17.71
C ARG A 223 9.56 -6.91 -16.46
N LEU A 224 9.88 -8.19 -16.32
CA LEU A 224 10.67 -8.73 -15.20
C LEU A 224 12.15 -8.89 -15.56
N ALA A 225 12.56 -8.61 -16.81
CA ALA A 225 13.94 -8.73 -17.24
C ALA A 225 14.86 -7.83 -16.42
N GLY A 226 16.07 -8.34 -16.10
CA GLY A 226 17.04 -7.65 -15.24
C GLY A 226 16.73 -7.66 -13.74
N TRP A 227 15.45 -7.79 -13.33
CA TRP A 227 15.11 -7.84 -11.90
C TRP A 227 15.53 -9.13 -11.22
N SER A 228 15.42 -10.27 -11.93
CA SER A 228 15.90 -11.56 -11.42
C SER A 228 17.43 -11.61 -11.26
N GLU A 229 18.17 -10.85 -12.06
CA GLU A 229 19.64 -10.70 -11.89
C GLU A 229 19.97 -9.81 -10.69
N LYS A 230 19.17 -8.76 -10.47
CA LYS A 230 19.31 -7.86 -9.32
C LYS A 230 18.93 -8.52 -7.99
N TYR A 231 17.99 -9.47 -8.01
CA TYR A 231 17.48 -10.21 -6.85
C TYR A 231 17.53 -11.72 -7.11
N PRO A 232 18.74 -12.31 -7.15
CA PRO A 232 18.92 -13.73 -7.47
C PRO A 232 18.41 -14.68 -6.40
N ASP A 233 18.14 -14.16 -5.19
CA ASP A 233 17.57 -14.87 -4.04
C ASP A 233 16.05 -15.04 -4.12
N VAL A 234 15.38 -14.31 -5.03
CA VAL A 234 13.91 -14.34 -5.15
C VAL A 234 13.49 -15.38 -6.19
N ASP A 235 12.80 -16.43 -5.73
CA ASP A 235 12.10 -17.36 -6.63
C ASP A 235 10.89 -16.66 -7.28
N VAL A 236 10.97 -16.42 -8.60
CA VAL A 236 9.95 -15.71 -9.37
C VAL A 236 9.05 -16.68 -10.13
N GLN A 237 7.79 -16.74 -9.71
CA GLN A 237 6.74 -17.49 -10.38
C GLN A 237 5.94 -16.55 -11.28
N ARG A 238 5.99 -16.79 -12.60
CA ARG A 238 5.24 -16.03 -13.60
C ARG A 238 3.89 -16.70 -13.83
N ILE A 239 2.81 -15.96 -13.60
CA ILE A 239 1.44 -16.45 -13.66
C ILE A 239 0.67 -15.61 -14.67
N VAL A 240 0.29 -16.20 -15.80
CA VAL A 240 -0.51 -15.55 -16.83
C VAL A 240 -1.91 -16.16 -16.79
N VAL A 241 -2.95 -15.34 -16.60
CA VAL A 241 -4.33 -15.82 -16.47
C VAL A 241 -5.28 -15.04 -17.36
N ARG A 242 -6.23 -15.76 -17.95
CA ARG A 242 -7.33 -15.16 -18.71
C ARG A 242 -8.45 -14.77 -17.76
N ASP A 243 -8.39 -13.56 -17.22
CA ASP A 243 -9.33 -13.06 -16.20
C ASP A 243 -9.30 -11.52 -16.13
N ARG A 244 -10.24 -10.93 -15.39
CA ARG A 244 -10.18 -9.52 -15.00
C ARG A 244 -9.07 -9.34 -13.95
N PRO A 245 -8.14 -8.38 -14.12
CA PRO A 245 -7.00 -8.22 -13.21
C PRO A 245 -7.36 -8.07 -11.73
N ALA A 246 -8.44 -7.33 -11.42
CA ALA A 246 -8.90 -7.21 -10.04
C ALA A 246 -9.36 -8.54 -9.46
N HIS A 247 -10.08 -9.36 -10.23
CA HIS A 247 -10.59 -10.65 -9.76
C HIS A 247 -9.43 -11.63 -9.51
N ALA A 248 -8.51 -11.76 -10.47
CA ALA A 248 -7.32 -12.59 -10.34
C ALA A 248 -6.47 -12.21 -9.11
N LEU A 249 -6.17 -10.92 -8.93
CA LEU A 249 -5.33 -10.48 -7.81
C LEU A 249 -6.03 -10.59 -6.45
N ILE A 250 -7.35 -10.43 -6.38
CA ILE A 250 -8.12 -10.70 -5.15
C ILE A 250 -8.05 -12.19 -4.81
N ALA A 251 -8.26 -13.08 -5.78
CA ALA A 251 -8.14 -14.53 -5.54
C ALA A 251 -6.73 -14.90 -5.06
N GLU A 252 -5.70 -14.36 -5.70
CA GLU A 252 -4.30 -14.60 -5.32
C GLU A 252 -3.94 -14.03 -3.96
N SER A 253 -4.62 -12.96 -3.55
CA SER A 253 -4.42 -12.38 -2.22
C SER A 253 -4.76 -13.35 -1.09
N ALA A 254 -5.60 -14.36 -1.31
CA ALA A 254 -5.97 -15.34 -0.28
C ALA A 254 -4.76 -16.12 0.26
N GLY A 255 -3.77 -16.42 -0.59
CA GLY A 255 -2.54 -17.14 -0.22
C GLY A 255 -1.30 -16.26 -0.04
N ALA A 256 -1.44 -14.93 -0.12
CA ALA A 256 -0.31 -14.00 -0.14
C ALA A 256 -0.05 -13.35 1.22
N GLY A 257 1.21 -13.01 1.49
CA GLY A 257 1.58 -12.14 2.62
C GLY A 257 1.33 -10.66 2.30
N LEU A 258 1.48 -10.29 1.02
CA LEU A 258 1.38 -8.93 0.51
C LEU A 258 1.00 -8.97 -0.97
N VAL A 259 0.10 -8.08 -1.41
CA VAL A 259 -0.12 -7.79 -2.83
C VAL A 259 0.49 -6.42 -3.16
N VAL A 260 1.24 -6.33 -4.25
CA VAL A 260 1.89 -5.11 -4.73
C VAL A 260 1.33 -4.76 -6.11
N VAL A 261 0.89 -3.52 -6.27
CA VAL A 261 0.35 -2.99 -7.54
C VAL A 261 0.80 -1.55 -7.76
N GLY A 262 0.79 -1.11 -9.02
CA GLY A 262 0.97 0.30 -9.34
C GLY A 262 -0.26 1.11 -8.93
N SER A 263 -0.07 2.40 -8.62
CA SER A 263 -1.19 3.32 -8.39
C SER A 263 -2.04 3.55 -9.65
N ARG A 264 -1.48 3.34 -10.85
CA ARG A 264 -2.16 3.49 -12.15
C ARG A 264 -1.81 2.31 -13.05
N GLY A 265 -2.59 2.15 -14.12
CA GLY A 265 -2.43 1.07 -15.09
C GLY A 265 -2.81 1.41 -16.53
N ARG A 266 -2.91 0.40 -17.41
CA ARG A 266 -3.14 0.52 -18.88
C ARG A 266 -4.37 1.36 -19.26
N GLY A 267 -5.43 1.35 -18.45
CA GLY A 267 -6.73 1.97 -18.78
C GLY A 267 -7.15 3.15 -17.89
N GLY A 268 -6.24 3.74 -17.13
CA GLY A 268 -6.59 4.84 -16.23
C GLY A 268 -7.10 6.07 -17.00
N LEU A 269 -8.32 6.54 -16.72
CA LEU A 269 -8.77 7.84 -17.19
C LEU A 269 -7.78 8.91 -16.74
N ALA A 270 -7.35 9.78 -17.66
CA ALA A 270 -6.46 10.90 -17.36
C ALA A 270 -7.06 11.72 -16.21
N GLY A 271 -6.33 11.81 -15.09
CA GLY A 271 -6.76 12.53 -13.88
C GLY A 271 -7.15 11.66 -12.67
N LEU A 272 -7.33 10.35 -12.84
CA LEU A 272 -7.53 9.45 -11.68
C LEU A 272 -6.20 9.10 -11.01
N LEU A 273 -6.14 9.30 -9.69
CA LEU A 273 -4.92 9.13 -8.90
C LEU A 273 -4.72 7.68 -8.38
N LEU A 274 -5.79 6.86 -8.41
CA LEU A 274 -5.76 5.43 -8.10
C LEU A 274 -6.64 4.62 -9.09
N GLY A 275 -6.05 3.61 -9.73
CA GLY A 275 -6.71 2.73 -10.69
C GLY A 275 -7.77 1.80 -10.07
N SER A 276 -8.68 1.29 -10.90
CA SER A 276 -9.79 0.43 -10.47
C SER A 276 -9.33 -0.86 -9.79
N VAL A 277 -8.23 -1.46 -10.26
CA VAL A 277 -7.62 -2.66 -9.66
C VAL A 277 -7.13 -2.38 -8.24
N GLY A 278 -6.39 -1.28 -8.05
CA GLY A 278 -5.95 -0.85 -6.72
C GLY A 278 -7.15 -0.61 -5.79
N GLN A 279 -8.18 0.11 -6.26
CA GLN A 279 -9.40 0.33 -5.47
C GLN A 279 -10.12 -0.96 -5.08
N ALA A 280 -10.19 -1.94 -5.97
CA ALA A 280 -10.81 -3.24 -5.69
C ALA A 280 -10.00 -4.03 -4.64
N LEU A 281 -8.67 -4.06 -4.77
CA LEU A 281 -7.79 -4.72 -3.81
C LEU A 281 -7.89 -4.09 -2.41
N LEU A 282 -7.90 -2.76 -2.33
CA LEU A 282 -8.05 -2.07 -1.04
C LEU A 282 -9.36 -2.44 -0.32
N ARG A 283 -10.41 -2.82 -1.05
CA ARG A 283 -11.69 -3.25 -0.49
C ARG A 283 -11.73 -4.75 -0.18
N HIS A 284 -11.19 -5.58 -1.08
CA HIS A 284 -11.52 -7.00 -1.13
C HIS A 284 -10.35 -7.97 -0.94
N ALA A 285 -9.09 -7.53 -0.94
CA ALA A 285 -7.97 -8.44 -0.75
C ALA A 285 -8.01 -9.13 0.64
N ASP A 286 -7.33 -10.25 0.81
CA ASP A 286 -7.22 -10.95 2.11
C ASP A 286 -5.90 -10.64 2.84
N CYS A 287 -4.95 -9.97 2.16
CA CYS A 287 -3.68 -9.49 2.70
C CYS A 287 -3.55 -7.97 2.61
N PRO A 288 -2.53 -7.41 3.30
CA PRO A 288 -2.05 -6.06 3.04
C PRO A 288 -1.78 -5.79 1.54
N VAL A 289 -1.96 -4.53 1.15
CA VAL A 289 -1.79 -4.08 -0.23
C VAL A 289 -0.81 -2.91 -0.26
N LEU A 290 0.29 -3.07 -1.00
CA LEU A 290 1.25 -2.01 -1.29
C LEU A 290 0.91 -1.38 -2.64
N VAL A 291 0.55 -0.09 -2.62
CA VAL A 291 0.33 0.71 -3.81
C VAL A 291 1.60 1.50 -4.11
N ALA A 292 2.30 1.11 -5.17
CA ALA A 292 3.51 1.77 -5.63
C ALA A 292 3.22 3.09 -6.36
N ARG A 293 4.16 4.01 -6.26
CA ARG A 293 4.10 5.33 -6.91
C ARG A 293 5.31 5.50 -7.85
N PRO A 294 5.14 6.15 -9.02
CA PRO A 294 6.25 6.53 -9.88
C PRO A 294 7.17 7.56 -9.21
#